data_AF-A0A258W7R0-F1
#
_entry.id   AF-A0A258W7R0-F1
#
_cell.length_a   1.000
_cell.length_b   1.000
_cell.length_c   1.000
_cell.angle_alpha   90.00
_cell.angle_beta   90.00
_cell.angle_gamma   90.00
#
_symmetry.space_group_name_H-M   'P 1'
#
loop_
_entity.id
_entity.type
_entity.pdbx_description
1 polymer ?
#
loop_
_entity_poly.entity_id
_entity_poly.type
_entity_poly.pdbx_seq_one_letter_code
_entity_poly.pdbx_strand_id
1 'polypeptide(L)'
;MNRYLFLILLLASTSWSKSVLIIGDSHACGSTGKTLFDSYLGKNFRVSLYCGVSSHPYHWIHGEAPKGFICQSRTGEGDKLSKCSEGGNYIPLQSILSKGPWDKVIAIMGTNSLNNHVADKNYDELSKDLQAVSSKCFWISPPNLRVDQAKAKKNGITKLQNNQDEFYNSLTTSVAKNCTLLDSRNYTTLGSAAAETSDGIHRTISAGQSWGSQLFDEIESK
;
A
#
# COMPACT_ATOMS: atom_id res chain seq x y z
N MET A 1 -30.95 25.73 -51.78
CA MET A 1 -29.93 26.24 -50.83
C MET A 1 -29.83 25.29 -49.65
N ASN A 2 -29.01 24.25 -49.75
CA ASN A 2 -28.77 23.29 -48.67
C ASN A 2 -27.58 23.74 -47.84
N ARG A 3 -27.86 24.27 -46.65
CA ARG A 3 -26.86 24.58 -45.64
C ARG A 3 -26.42 23.27 -45.00
N TYR A 4 -25.24 22.80 -45.40
CA TYR A 4 -24.49 21.76 -44.69
C TYR A 4 -24.09 22.30 -43.32
N LEU A 5 -24.95 22.07 -42.32
CA LEU A 5 -24.63 22.23 -40.92
C LEU A 5 -23.70 21.06 -40.54
N PHE A 6 -22.41 21.24 -40.77
CA PHE A 6 -21.35 20.35 -40.30
C PHE A 6 -21.33 20.43 -38.77
N LEU A 7 -22.16 19.61 -38.12
CA LEU A 7 -22.18 19.43 -36.68
C LEU A 7 -20.88 18.70 -36.31
N ILE A 8 -19.84 19.45 -35.97
CA ILE A 8 -18.63 18.93 -35.36
C ILE A 8 -19.05 18.44 -33.97
N LEU A 9 -19.47 17.18 -33.89
CA LEU A 9 -19.48 16.42 -32.64
C LEU A 9 -18.02 16.30 -32.20
N LEU A 10 -17.59 17.29 -31.41
CA LEU A 10 -16.49 17.11 -30.48
C LEU A 10 -16.94 16.02 -29.50
N LEU A 11 -16.74 14.77 -29.91
CA LEU A 11 -16.65 13.63 -29.01
C LEU A 11 -15.44 13.93 -28.12
N ALA A 12 -15.68 14.70 -27.06
CA ALA A 12 -14.82 14.74 -25.91
C ALA A 12 -14.76 13.29 -25.43
N SER A 13 -13.76 12.57 -25.92
CA SER A 13 -13.35 11.30 -25.36
C SER A 13 -13.04 11.63 -23.91
N THR A 14 -13.99 11.32 -23.04
CA THR A 14 -13.74 11.30 -21.61
C THR A 14 -12.64 10.27 -21.46
N SER A 15 -11.38 10.72 -21.42
CA SER A 15 -10.29 9.82 -21.12
C SER A 15 -10.61 9.30 -19.73
N TRP A 16 -11.04 8.05 -19.63
CA TRP A 16 -11.38 7.47 -18.35
C TRP A 16 -10.14 7.62 -17.47
N SER A 17 -10.28 8.41 -16.41
CA SER A 17 -9.21 8.64 -15.46
C SER A 17 -8.77 7.28 -14.93
N LYS A 18 -7.50 6.96 -15.15
CA LYS A 18 -6.87 5.70 -14.75
C LYS A 18 -7.08 5.49 -13.25
N SER A 19 -7.27 4.25 -12.82
CA SER A 19 -7.55 3.93 -11.41
C SER A 19 -6.36 3.25 -10.73
N VAL A 20 -6.12 3.63 -9.48
CA VAL A 20 -5.13 2.99 -8.60
C VAL A 20 -5.81 2.50 -7.33
N LEU A 21 -5.57 1.24 -7.00
CA LEU A 21 -5.87 0.68 -5.69
C LEU A 21 -4.59 0.64 -4.86
N ILE A 22 -4.61 1.25 -3.68
CA ILE A 22 -3.58 1.10 -2.65
C ILE A 22 -4.19 0.30 -1.50
N ILE A 23 -3.57 -0.81 -1.12
CA ILE A 23 -4.01 -1.69 -0.05
C ILE A 23 -2.84 -1.97 0.91
N GLY A 24 -3.05 -1.98 2.22
CA GLY A 24 -1.90 -2.17 3.11
C GLY A 24 -2.16 -2.19 4.60
N ASP A 25 -1.09 -2.21 5.38
CA ASP A 25 -1.16 -2.18 6.84
C ASP A 25 -1.09 -0.74 7.41
N SER A 26 -0.59 -0.58 8.63
CA SER A 26 -0.42 0.74 9.25
C SER A 26 0.53 1.66 8.47
N HIS A 27 1.45 1.13 7.67
CA HIS A 27 2.30 1.95 6.79
C HIS A 27 1.50 2.58 5.65
N ALA A 28 0.49 1.89 5.11
CA ALA A 28 -0.46 2.46 4.16
C ALA A 28 -1.41 3.48 4.82
N CYS A 29 -1.79 3.26 6.09
CA CYS A 29 -2.57 4.26 6.85
C CYS A 29 -1.77 5.53 7.18
N GLY A 30 -0.45 5.41 7.27
CA GLY A 30 0.45 6.49 7.64
C GLY A 30 0.73 7.50 6.54
N SER A 31 1.73 8.35 6.78
CA SER A 31 2.17 9.38 5.82
C SER A 31 2.64 8.79 4.49
N THR A 32 3.22 7.58 4.48
CA THR A 32 3.65 6.89 3.26
C THR A 32 2.50 6.64 2.28
N GLY A 33 1.46 5.91 2.73
CA GLY A 33 0.31 5.63 1.87
C GLY A 33 -0.47 6.88 1.52
N LYS A 34 -0.57 7.85 2.43
CA LYS A 34 -1.17 9.16 2.13
C LYS A 34 -0.42 9.89 1.01
N THR A 35 0.91 9.93 1.05
CA THR A 35 1.71 10.57 0.01
C THR A 35 1.55 9.86 -1.33
N LEU A 36 1.63 8.53 -1.37
CA LEU A 36 1.36 7.78 -2.61
C LEU A 36 -0.02 8.11 -3.19
N PHE A 37 -1.05 8.14 -2.34
CA PHE A 37 -2.40 8.49 -2.73
C PHE A 37 -2.47 9.91 -3.34
N ASP A 38 -1.91 10.90 -2.65
CA ASP A 38 -1.93 12.29 -3.10
C ASP A 38 -1.12 12.49 -4.39
N SER A 39 0.01 11.77 -4.56
CA SER A 39 0.82 11.80 -5.79
C SER A 39 0.05 11.29 -7.00
N TYR A 40 -0.68 10.18 -6.87
CA TYR A 40 -1.53 9.66 -7.95
C TYR A 40 -2.74 10.56 -8.24
N LEU A 41 -3.39 11.11 -7.21
CA LEU A 41 -4.44 12.10 -7.41
C LEU A 41 -3.93 13.31 -8.21
N GLY A 42 -2.74 13.82 -7.88
CA GLY A 42 -2.10 14.93 -8.60
C GLY A 42 -1.76 14.63 -10.07
N LYS A 43 -1.81 13.35 -10.48
CA LYS A 43 -1.67 12.90 -11.87
C LYS A 43 -3.02 12.56 -12.53
N ASN A 44 -4.13 13.03 -11.95
CA ASN A 44 -5.49 12.78 -12.43
C ASN A 44 -5.87 11.30 -12.47
N PHE A 45 -5.38 10.48 -11.53
CA PHE A 45 -5.89 9.12 -11.33
C PHE A 45 -7.08 9.12 -10.36
N ARG A 46 -8.01 8.18 -10.52
CA ARG A 46 -8.97 7.80 -9.49
C ARG A 46 -8.26 6.88 -8.49
N VAL A 47 -8.07 7.34 -7.26
CA VAL A 47 -7.32 6.56 -6.26
C VAL A 47 -8.26 6.08 -5.16
N SER A 48 -8.15 4.80 -4.83
CA SER A 48 -8.74 4.22 -3.61
C SER A 48 -7.64 3.70 -2.71
N LEU A 49 -7.61 4.15 -1.47
CA LEU A 49 -6.72 3.62 -0.44
C LEU A 49 -7.53 2.87 0.61
N TYR A 50 -7.14 1.64 0.89
CA TYR A 50 -7.63 0.82 1.99
C TYR A 50 -6.45 0.40 2.84
N CYS A 51 -6.57 0.55 4.16
CA CYS A 51 -5.50 0.15 5.04
C CYS A 51 -6.06 -0.43 6.33
N GLY A 52 -5.33 -1.36 6.94
CA GLY A 52 -5.73 -2.04 8.15
C GLY A 52 -4.60 -2.04 9.16
N VAL A 53 -4.75 -1.31 10.26
CA VAL A 53 -3.74 -1.28 11.33
C VAL A 53 -3.53 -2.69 11.89
N SER A 54 -2.27 -3.13 11.98
CA SER A 54 -1.87 -4.49 12.37
C SER A 54 -2.29 -5.60 11.40
N SER A 55 -2.66 -5.26 10.16
CA SER A 55 -3.05 -6.26 9.16
C SER A 55 -1.87 -7.02 8.56
N HIS A 56 -2.19 -8.19 7.99
CA HIS A 56 -1.34 -9.00 7.13
C HIS A 56 -2.28 -9.73 6.13
N PRO A 57 -1.76 -10.44 5.11
CA PRO A 57 -2.58 -10.91 4.00
C PRO A 57 -3.81 -11.75 4.36
N TYR A 58 -3.71 -12.63 5.36
CA TYR A 58 -4.83 -13.43 5.87
C TYR A 58 -6.07 -12.58 6.19
N HIS A 59 -5.88 -11.45 6.86
CA HIS A 59 -6.98 -10.56 7.23
C HIS A 59 -7.71 -10.01 6.00
N TRP A 60 -6.96 -9.69 4.93
CA TRP A 60 -7.53 -9.20 3.67
C TRP A 60 -8.39 -10.27 3.01
N ILE A 61 -7.83 -11.45 2.85
CA ILE A 61 -8.48 -12.57 2.16
C ILE A 61 -9.74 -13.01 2.92
N HIS A 62 -9.65 -13.18 4.24
CA HIS A 62 -10.70 -13.83 5.03
C HIS A 62 -11.71 -12.84 5.62
N GLY A 63 -11.43 -11.53 5.54
CA GLY A 63 -12.32 -10.53 6.13
C GLY A 63 -12.28 -10.53 7.67
N GLU A 64 -11.21 -11.05 8.26
CA GLU A 64 -11.05 -11.16 9.71
C GLU A 64 -10.19 -10.04 10.28
N ALA A 65 -10.67 -9.38 11.33
CA ALA A 65 -9.98 -8.30 12.00
C ALA A 65 -9.37 -8.79 13.32
N PRO A 66 -8.05 -8.65 13.55
CA PRO A 66 -7.48 -8.94 14.85
C PRO A 66 -8.01 -7.96 15.91
N LYS A 67 -7.89 -8.30 17.19
CA LYS A 67 -8.29 -7.40 18.27
C LYS A 67 -7.53 -6.06 18.18
N GLY A 68 -8.26 -4.94 18.19
CA GLY A 68 -7.69 -3.60 18.08
C GLY A 68 -7.39 -3.14 16.66
N PHE A 69 -7.82 -3.90 15.65
CA PHE A 69 -7.75 -3.54 14.25
C PHE A 69 -8.62 -2.32 13.92
N ILE A 70 -8.13 -1.49 13.01
CA ILE A 70 -8.85 -0.35 12.46
C ILE A 70 -8.66 -0.37 10.94
N CYS A 71 -9.72 -0.72 10.21
CA CYS A 71 -9.77 -0.51 8.76
C CYS A 71 -10.08 0.96 8.48
N GLN A 72 -9.30 1.57 7.60
CA GLN A 72 -9.55 2.89 7.10
C GLN A 72 -9.52 2.93 5.57
N SER A 73 -10.34 3.80 4.99
CA SER A 73 -10.43 4.00 3.55
C SER A 73 -10.46 5.48 3.18
N ARG A 74 -10.00 5.79 1.98
CA ARG A 74 -10.06 7.12 1.37
C ARG A 74 -10.29 6.95 -0.13
N THR A 75 -11.25 7.68 -0.70
CA THR A 75 -11.61 7.56 -2.12
C THR A 75 -11.71 8.92 -2.78
N GLY A 76 -10.76 9.25 -3.67
CA GLY A 76 -10.81 10.51 -4.40
C GLY A 76 -10.35 11.75 -3.63
N GLU A 77 -10.50 12.89 -4.29
CA GLU A 77 -10.01 14.19 -3.83
C GLU A 77 -10.86 14.76 -2.70
N GLY A 78 -10.22 15.39 -1.70
CA GLY A 78 -10.91 16.01 -0.56
C GLY A 78 -11.34 15.06 0.56
N ASP A 79 -11.48 13.76 0.28
CA ASP A 79 -11.78 12.75 1.30
C ASP A 79 -10.69 12.67 2.36
N LYS A 80 -11.06 12.55 3.63
CA LYS A 80 -10.14 12.20 4.72
C LYS A 80 -10.13 10.69 4.88
N LEU A 81 -9.00 10.15 5.35
CA LEU A 81 -8.93 8.76 5.77
C LEU A 81 -9.98 8.53 6.89
N SER A 82 -10.98 7.71 6.61
CA SER A 82 -12.12 7.44 7.49
C SER A 82 -12.26 5.95 7.74
N LYS A 83 -13.02 5.53 8.77
CA LYS A 83 -13.22 4.10 9.03
C LYS A 83 -13.98 3.45 7.85
N CYS A 84 -13.56 2.25 7.48
CA CYS A 84 -14.13 1.50 6.36
C CYS A 84 -15.63 1.17 6.46
N SER A 85 -16.18 1.12 7.67
CA SER A 85 -17.61 0.91 7.95
C SER A 85 -17.97 1.47 9.33
N GLU A 86 -19.26 1.80 9.54
CA GLU A 86 -19.81 1.97 10.88
C GLU A 86 -19.72 0.61 11.61
N GLY A 87 -18.93 0.55 12.68
CA GLY A 87 -18.72 -0.67 13.46
C GLY A 87 -17.31 -1.28 13.38
N GLY A 88 -16.43 -0.79 12.48
CA GLY A 88 -15.01 -1.17 12.49
C GLY A 88 -14.71 -2.59 11.97
N ASN A 89 -15.65 -3.21 11.26
CA ASN A 89 -15.43 -4.50 10.61
C ASN A 89 -14.62 -4.36 9.32
N TYR A 90 -13.99 -5.47 8.94
CA TYR A 90 -13.26 -5.62 7.69
C TYR A 90 -14.14 -5.37 6.48
N ILE A 91 -13.59 -4.78 5.41
CA ILE A 91 -14.23 -4.84 4.08
C ILE A 91 -13.66 -6.08 3.39
N PRO A 92 -14.46 -7.12 3.10
CA PRO A 92 -13.98 -8.29 2.39
C PRO A 92 -13.19 -7.90 1.14
N LEU A 93 -12.03 -8.51 0.90
CA LEU A 93 -11.16 -8.17 -0.23
C LEU A 93 -11.93 -8.11 -1.54
N GLN A 94 -12.80 -9.08 -1.81
CA GLN A 94 -13.60 -9.12 -3.04
C GLN A 94 -14.52 -7.90 -3.20
N SER A 95 -15.03 -7.33 -2.11
CA SER A 95 -15.81 -6.08 -2.15
C SER A 95 -14.96 -4.85 -2.45
N ILE A 96 -13.65 -4.90 -2.21
CA ILE A 96 -12.69 -3.88 -2.62
C ILE A 96 -12.36 -4.09 -4.11
N LEU A 97 -11.96 -5.30 -4.48
CA LEU A 97 -11.50 -5.62 -5.83
C LEU A 97 -12.58 -5.38 -6.88
N SER A 98 -13.86 -5.64 -6.57
CA SER A 98 -14.99 -5.43 -7.48
C SER A 98 -15.35 -3.97 -7.75
N LYS A 99 -14.75 -3.00 -7.06
CA LYS A 99 -14.96 -1.56 -7.33
C LYS A 99 -14.17 -1.05 -8.56
N GLY A 100 -13.24 -1.86 -9.07
CA GLY A 100 -12.44 -1.56 -10.26
C GLY A 100 -13.04 -2.16 -11.54
N PRO A 101 -12.58 -1.68 -12.70
CA PRO A 101 -11.25 -2.07 -13.18
C PRO A 101 -10.15 -1.23 -12.53
N TRP A 102 -8.99 -1.86 -12.31
CA TRP A 102 -7.80 -1.22 -11.71
C TRP A 102 -6.66 -1.17 -12.74
N ASP A 103 -6.24 0.03 -13.13
CA ASP A 103 -5.04 0.18 -13.98
C ASP A 103 -3.76 -0.15 -13.22
N LYS A 104 -3.78 -0.03 -11.88
CA LYS A 104 -2.66 -0.35 -11.00
C LYS A 104 -3.14 -0.77 -9.62
N VAL A 105 -2.46 -1.75 -9.04
CA VAL A 105 -2.65 -2.18 -7.65
C VAL A 105 -1.31 -2.11 -6.91
N ILE A 106 -1.32 -1.52 -5.72
CA ILE A 106 -0.15 -1.31 -4.88
C ILE A 106 -0.44 -1.85 -3.49
N ALA A 107 0.29 -2.90 -3.09
CA ALA A 107 0.24 -3.47 -1.75
C ALA A 107 1.39 -2.93 -0.89
N ILE A 108 1.11 -2.45 0.33
CA ILE A 108 2.12 -2.00 1.31
C ILE A 108 1.90 -2.77 2.61
N MET A 109 2.59 -3.90 2.76
CA MET A 109 2.46 -4.72 3.97
C MET A 109 3.61 -5.71 4.14
N GLY A 110 3.81 -6.13 5.38
CA GLY A 110 4.70 -7.25 5.72
C GLY A 110 5.37 -7.09 7.09
N THR A 111 5.42 -5.87 7.62
CA THR A 111 6.05 -5.56 8.90
C THR A 111 5.46 -6.38 10.04
N ASN A 112 4.14 -6.59 10.03
CA ASN A 112 3.43 -7.39 11.05
C ASN A 112 3.75 -8.90 10.98
N SER A 113 4.35 -9.38 9.89
CA SER A 113 4.73 -10.79 9.71
C SER A 113 6.21 -11.07 9.95
N LEU A 114 7.01 -10.06 10.32
CA LEU A 114 8.44 -10.22 10.56
C LEU A 114 8.76 -11.22 11.68
N ASN A 115 7.84 -11.45 12.63
CA ASN A 115 8.02 -12.50 13.65
C ASN A 115 8.04 -13.93 13.09
N ASN A 116 7.47 -14.17 11.91
CA ASN A 116 7.36 -15.49 11.31
C ASN A 116 8.56 -15.85 10.43
N HIS A 117 9.48 -14.89 10.19
CA HIS A 117 10.66 -15.01 9.33
C HIS A 117 10.39 -15.25 7.85
N VAL A 118 9.26 -15.87 7.51
CA VAL A 118 8.89 -16.30 6.16
C VAL A 118 7.47 -15.86 5.87
N ALA A 119 7.23 -15.42 4.64
CA ALA A 119 5.91 -15.14 4.09
C ALA A 119 5.11 -16.45 4.03
N ASP A 120 3.97 -16.48 4.73
CA ASP A 120 3.07 -17.62 4.69
C ASP A 120 2.33 -17.73 3.33
N LYS A 121 1.50 -18.77 3.18
CA LYS A 121 0.72 -19.00 1.96
C LYS A 121 -0.21 -17.84 1.57
N ASN A 122 -0.62 -17.00 2.53
CA ASN A 122 -1.56 -15.92 2.29
C ASN A 122 -0.90 -14.78 1.48
N TYR A 123 0.43 -14.65 1.50
CA TYR A 123 1.15 -13.71 0.63
C TYR A 123 1.04 -14.09 -0.85
N ASP A 124 1.16 -15.39 -1.15
CA ASP A 124 0.95 -15.90 -2.51
C ASP A 124 -0.51 -15.70 -2.94
N GLU A 125 -1.46 -16.10 -2.10
CA GLU A 125 -2.89 -15.98 -2.40
C GLU A 125 -3.32 -14.52 -2.63
N LEU A 126 -2.96 -13.60 -1.71
CA LEU A 126 -3.31 -12.19 -1.88
C LEU A 126 -2.64 -11.59 -3.12
N SER A 127 -1.37 -11.89 -3.39
CA SER A 127 -0.69 -11.34 -4.57
C SER A 127 -1.30 -11.85 -5.89
N LYS A 128 -1.80 -13.10 -5.94
CA LYS A 128 -2.59 -13.62 -7.07
C LYS A 128 -3.90 -12.86 -7.25
N ASP A 129 -4.66 -12.65 -6.17
CA ASP A 129 -5.93 -11.93 -6.22
C ASP A 129 -5.76 -10.49 -6.70
N LEU A 130 -4.68 -9.81 -6.27
CA LEU A 130 -4.36 -8.45 -6.70
C LEU A 130 -3.92 -8.39 -8.17
N GLN A 131 -3.11 -9.36 -8.63
CA GLN A 131 -2.73 -9.48 -10.04
C GLN A 131 -3.94 -9.75 -10.95
N ALA A 132 -4.89 -10.58 -10.48
CA ALA A 132 -6.06 -10.96 -11.27
C ALA A 132 -6.93 -9.76 -11.68
N VAL A 133 -6.86 -8.64 -10.95
CA VAL A 133 -7.62 -7.42 -11.25
C VAL A 133 -6.79 -6.29 -11.87
N SER A 134 -5.48 -6.48 -12.02
CA SER A 134 -4.59 -5.51 -12.67
C SER A 134 -3.29 -6.13 -13.16
N SER A 135 -2.94 -5.88 -14.42
CA SER A 135 -1.64 -6.29 -14.98
C SER A 135 -0.45 -5.51 -14.39
N LYS A 136 -0.70 -4.38 -13.70
CA LYS A 136 0.32 -3.59 -13.00
C LYS A 136 0.14 -3.74 -11.48
N CYS A 137 0.58 -4.87 -10.95
CA CYS A 137 0.61 -5.13 -9.51
C CYS A 137 2.01 -4.84 -8.94
N PHE A 138 2.07 -4.06 -7.86
CA PHE A 138 3.29 -3.75 -7.11
C PHE A 138 3.11 -4.17 -5.65
N TRP A 139 4.14 -4.78 -5.07
CA TRP A 139 4.20 -5.11 -3.65
C TRP A 139 5.39 -4.44 -3.01
N ILE A 140 5.16 -3.60 -2.02
CA ILE A 140 6.19 -2.88 -1.28
C ILE A 140 6.52 -3.69 -0.02
N SER A 141 7.77 -4.16 0.07
CA SER A 141 8.26 -4.93 1.21
C SER A 141 8.36 -4.08 2.50
N PRO A 142 8.60 -4.68 3.68
CA PRO A 142 8.83 -3.93 4.90
C PRO A 142 10.01 -2.95 4.80
N PRO A 143 9.90 -1.71 5.32
CA PRO A 143 10.98 -0.73 5.34
C PRO A 143 12.03 -1.12 6.39
N ASN A 144 13.23 -0.51 6.37
CA ASN A 144 14.19 -0.70 7.47
C ASN A 144 13.55 -0.36 8.81
N LEU A 145 13.85 -1.12 9.86
CA LEU A 145 13.47 -0.78 11.23
C LEU A 145 14.54 0.11 11.89
N ARG A 146 14.20 0.77 13.00
CA ARG A 146 15.12 1.65 13.76
C ARG A 146 15.35 1.11 15.16
N VAL A 147 16.20 0.10 15.26
CA VAL A 147 16.57 -0.60 16.51
C VAL A 147 17.41 0.24 17.47
N ASP A 148 17.97 1.34 16.98
CA ASP A 148 18.80 2.28 17.72
C ASP A 148 17.99 3.16 18.69
N GLN A 149 16.69 3.33 18.46
CA GLN A 149 15.82 4.10 19.34
C GLN A 149 15.55 3.39 20.67
N ALA A 150 15.50 4.16 21.77
CA ALA A 150 15.20 3.61 23.10
C ALA A 150 13.84 2.88 23.16
N LYS A 151 12.81 3.44 22.51
CA LYS A 151 11.48 2.82 22.42
C LYS A 151 11.50 1.52 21.61
N ALA A 152 12.31 1.46 20.55
CA ALA A 152 12.49 0.25 19.75
C ALA A 152 13.14 -0.89 20.55
N LYS A 153 14.16 -0.57 21.36
CA LYS A 153 14.79 -1.54 22.26
C LYS A 153 13.79 -2.13 23.26
N LYS A 154 12.95 -1.27 23.85
CA LYS A 154 11.89 -1.70 24.79
C LYS A 154 10.86 -2.62 24.13
N ASN A 155 10.58 -2.41 22.85
CA ASN A 155 9.55 -3.14 22.10
C ASN A 155 10.08 -4.38 21.36
N GLY A 156 11.34 -4.77 21.57
CA GLY A 156 11.91 -5.97 20.94
C GLY A 156 12.13 -5.85 19.42
N ILE A 157 12.26 -4.63 18.88
CA ILE A 157 12.38 -4.38 17.43
C ILE A 157 13.64 -5.01 16.84
N THR A 158 14.71 -5.19 17.64
CA THR A 158 15.93 -5.90 17.20
C THR A 158 15.63 -7.29 16.66
N LYS A 159 14.71 -8.03 17.28
CA LYS A 159 14.33 -9.35 16.80
C LYS A 159 13.66 -9.26 15.42
N LEU A 160 12.77 -8.30 15.22
CA LEU A 160 12.08 -8.08 13.94
C LEU A 160 13.06 -7.70 12.83
N GLN A 161 14.05 -6.85 13.13
CA GLN A 161 15.07 -6.44 12.16
C GLN A 161 15.90 -7.63 11.70
N ASN A 162 16.32 -8.51 12.62
CA ASN A 162 17.10 -9.69 12.28
C ASN A 162 16.38 -10.64 11.32
N ASN A 163 15.04 -10.61 11.31
CA ASN A 163 14.21 -11.45 10.47
C ASN A 163 13.92 -10.83 9.09
N GLN A 164 14.31 -9.57 8.88
CA GLN A 164 13.87 -8.80 7.72
C GLN A 164 14.42 -9.33 6.39
N ASP A 165 15.69 -9.76 6.37
CA ASP A 165 16.32 -10.26 5.15
C ASP A 165 15.74 -11.61 4.73
N GLU A 166 15.57 -12.52 5.71
CA GLU A 166 14.92 -13.82 5.48
C GLU A 166 13.48 -13.64 4.99
N PHE A 167 12.74 -12.72 5.62
CA PHE A 167 11.38 -12.42 5.23
C PHE A 167 11.31 -11.83 3.84
N TYR A 168 12.16 -10.85 3.50
CA TYR A 168 12.24 -10.30 2.16
C TYR A 168 12.55 -11.39 1.12
N ASN A 169 13.53 -12.24 1.38
CA ASN A 169 13.89 -13.34 0.49
C ASN A 169 12.70 -14.27 0.26
N SER A 170 11.91 -14.58 1.30
CA SER A 170 10.71 -15.39 1.13
C SER A 170 9.63 -14.73 0.25
N LEU A 171 9.52 -13.40 0.28
CA LEU A 171 8.62 -12.65 -0.62
C LEU A 171 9.01 -12.78 -2.10
N THR A 172 10.30 -12.95 -2.40
CA THR A 172 10.75 -13.18 -3.79
C THR A 172 10.17 -14.47 -4.39
N THR A 173 9.84 -15.44 -3.54
CA THR A 173 9.23 -16.72 -3.98
C THR A 173 7.70 -16.68 -3.95
N SER A 174 7.11 -16.02 -2.95
CA SER A 174 5.65 -15.99 -2.78
C SER A 174 4.96 -14.90 -3.60
N VAL A 175 5.54 -13.70 -3.65
CA VAL A 175 4.90 -12.50 -4.24
C VAL A 175 5.44 -12.18 -5.63
N ALA A 176 6.75 -12.28 -5.85
CA ALA A 176 7.38 -11.74 -7.08
C ALA A 176 6.95 -12.44 -8.38
N LYS A 177 6.33 -13.62 -8.28
CA LYS A 177 5.71 -14.33 -9.41
C LYS A 177 4.37 -13.74 -9.86
N ASN A 178 3.69 -12.98 -8.99
CA ASN A 178 2.38 -12.38 -9.27
C ASN A 178 2.45 -10.86 -9.38
N CYS A 179 3.27 -10.21 -8.55
CA CYS A 179 3.41 -8.75 -8.47
C CYS A 179 4.89 -8.33 -8.51
N THR A 180 5.18 -7.14 -9.03
CA THR A 180 6.51 -6.54 -8.96
C THR A 180 6.85 -6.22 -7.50
N LEU A 181 7.77 -6.98 -6.92
CA LEU A 181 8.24 -6.78 -5.55
C LEU A 181 9.27 -5.64 -5.51
N LEU A 182 8.97 -4.61 -4.72
CA LEU A 182 9.85 -3.48 -4.46
C LEU A 182 10.50 -3.62 -3.09
N ASP A 183 11.83 -3.55 -3.06
CA ASP A 183 12.58 -3.53 -1.81
C ASP A 183 12.51 -2.15 -1.15
N SER A 184 11.63 -2.03 -0.17
CA SER A 184 11.44 -0.78 0.55
C SER A 184 12.64 -0.36 1.40
N ARG A 185 13.60 -1.25 1.67
CA ARG A 185 14.80 -0.91 2.43
C ARG A 185 15.66 0.12 1.70
N ASN A 186 15.64 0.11 0.37
CA ASN A 186 16.40 1.05 -0.46
C ASN A 186 15.94 2.51 -0.31
N TYR A 187 14.68 2.74 0.03
CA TYR A 187 14.07 4.08 0.16
C TYR A 187 13.98 4.56 1.60
N THR A 188 14.48 3.76 2.53
CA THR A 188 14.31 3.97 3.96
C THR A 188 15.62 3.78 4.72
N THR A 189 16.73 4.12 4.05
CA THR A 189 18.10 4.06 4.58
C THR A 189 18.27 4.84 5.88
N LEU A 190 19.25 4.40 6.68
CA LEU A 190 19.51 4.85 8.04
C LEU A 190 20.15 6.25 8.09
N GLY A 191 19.35 7.32 7.99
CA GLY A 191 19.71 8.65 8.49
C GLY A 191 19.68 8.70 10.02
N SER A 192 19.61 9.89 10.64
CA SER A 192 19.58 9.98 12.11
C SER A 192 18.32 9.33 12.72
N ALA A 193 18.50 8.52 13.78
CA ALA A 193 17.48 7.70 14.42
C ALA A 193 16.17 8.39 14.74
N ALA A 194 16.27 9.53 15.44
CA ALA A 194 15.11 10.16 16.04
C ALA A 194 14.19 10.86 15.02
N ALA A 195 14.71 11.21 13.84
CA ALA A 195 13.94 11.93 12.83
C ALA A 195 13.08 11.01 11.96
N GLU A 196 13.34 9.69 11.98
CA GLU A 196 12.80 8.79 10.96
C GLU A 196 11.61 7.94 11.40
N THR A 197 11.59 7.47 12.65
CA THR A 197 10.47 6.69 13.19
C THR A 197 10.07 7.21 14.56
N SER A 198 8.83 6.94 14.98
CA SER A 198 8.33 7.31 16.31
C SER A 198 8.43 6.20 17.36
N ASP A 199 8.68 4.96 16.93
CA ASP A 199 8.69 3.78 17.79
C ASP A 199 9.63 2.64 17.33
N GLY A 200 10.48 2.89 16.34
CA GLY A 200 11.31 1.87 15.70
C GLY A 200 10.70 1.25 14.45
N ILE A 201 9.40 1.45 14.19
CA ILE A 201 8.67 0.87 13.06
C ILE A 201 8.01 1.98 12.23
N HIS A 202 7.12 2.74 12.85
CA HIS A 202 6.25 3.70 12.18
C HIS A 202 7.01 4.97 11.88
N ARG A 203 7.09 5.28 10.59
CA ARG A 203 7.80 6.45 10.08
C ARG A 203 7.15 7.74 10.59
N THR A 204 7.96 8.76 10.85
CA THR A 204 7.47 10.11 11.11
C THR A 204 6.73 10.66 9.89
N ILE A 205 6.00 11.76 10.04
CA ILE A 205 5.28 12.38 8.91
C ILE A 205 6.25 12.68 7.76
N SER A 206 7.34 13.39 8.03
CA SER A 206 8.34 13.75 7.01
C SER A 206 9.03 12.54 6.38
N ALA A 207 9.45 11.57 7.19
CA ALA A 207 10.12 10.37 6.67
C ALA A 207 9.17 9.51 5.83
N GLY A 208 7.91 9.34 6.25
CA GLY A 208 6.92 8.62 5.45
C GLY A 208 6.54 9.35 4.17
N GLN A 209 6.48 10.69 4.18
CA GLN A 209 6.29 11.49 2.96
C GLN A 209 7.44 11.28 1.97
N SER A 210 8.69 11.35 2.44
CA SER A 210 9.86 11.09 1.60
C SER A 210 9.86 9.67 1.04
N TRP A 211 9.53 8.67 1.86
CA TRP A 211 9.41 7.28 1.43
C TRP A 211 8.31 7.10 0.37
N GLY A 212 7.11 7.66 0.61
CA GLY A 212 6.00 7.59 -0.34
C GLY A 212 6.32 8.26 -1.68
N SER A 213 7.06 9.36 -1.67
CA SER A 213 7.51 10.03 -2.92
C SER A 213 8.49 9.16 -3.70
N GLN A 214 9.51 8.59 -3.04
CA GLN A 214 10.48 7.72 -3.70
C GLN A 214 9.82 6.46 -4.27
N LEU A 215 8.86 5.87 -3.55
CA LEU A 215 8.08 4.75 -4.05
C LEU A 215 7.24 5.12 -5.27
N PHE A 216 6.64 6.31 -5.28
CA PHE A 216 5.89 6.80 -6.44
C PHE A 216 6.79 6.88 -7.68
N ASP A 217 7.96 7.52 -7.55
CA ASP A 217 8.91 7.67 -8.65
C ASP A 217 9.41 6.31 -9.16
N GLU A 218 9.75 5.40 -8.25
CA GLU A 218 10.15 4.03 -8.60
C GLU A 218 9.05 3.29 -9.35
N ILE A 219 7.81 3.34 -8.87
CA ILE A 219 6.67 2.65 -9.49
C ILE A 219 6.39 3.21 -10.89
N GLU A 220 6.45 4.53 -11.07
CA GLU A 220 6.20 5.14 -12.40
C GLU A 220 7.35 4.90 -13.39
N SER A 221 8.54 4.53 -12.92
CA SER A 221 9.66 4.16 -13.77
C SER A 221 9.56 2.75 -14.37
N LYS A 222 8.62 1.92 -13.89
CA LYS A 222 8.39 0.53 -14.31
C LYS A 222 7.14 0.36 -15.19
#